data_AF-E8X5N9-F1
#
_entry.id   AF-E8X5N9-F1
#
_cell.length_a   1.000
_cell.length_b   1.000
_cell.length_c   1.000
_cell.angle_alpha   90.00
_cell.angle_beta   90.00
_cell.angle_gamma   90.00
#
_symmetry.space_group_name_H-M   'P 1'
#
loop_
_entity.id
_entity.type
_entity.pdbx_description
1 polymer ?
#
loop_
_entity_poly.entity_id
_entity_poly.type
_entity_poly.pdbx_seq_one_letter_code
_entity_poly.pdbx_strand_id
1 'polypeptide(L)'
;MRVFAHKLALFAVFATAGAPAYAHPHHPAAAKSHGQRQTTHAAKKTETQLHHRHKPPMPQQDRVNPVSGRHHKPAPSARTIARSTPIESTPEPIYTHHNRKLHHTPTPEVATVKSPVFMVVPPMKGSHEILIHQNLMADSDGLTRVQDDSDLDRMRADRSLVIIPEALGLQADDRLPANRRYCRPWTAQFLAAMARAHYERFHSPLQVNSAVRTVEFQQKLLRINGNAAPAEGDTASPHLTGQAVDIAKHGLSATEIAWMRGYLLPLVQQGKIDVEEEFQQACFHISVYRRYVPAPVAPRDIAQTHRGAATVLAAAMR
;
A
#
# COMPACT_ATOMS: atom_id res chain seq x y z
N MET A 1 9.75 47.91 -36.81
CA MET A 1 8.71 48.94 -36.52
C MET A 1 7.39 48.24 -36.22
N ARG A 2 6.61 48.72 -35.23
CA ARG A 2 5.15 48.54 -34.98
C ARG A 2 4.57 47.10 -35.20
N VAL A 3 4.22 46.32 -34.17
CA VAL A 3 3.14 46.47 -33.14
C VAL A 3 1.72 46.45 -33.72
N PHE A 4 0.97 45.38 -33.39
CA PHE A 4 -0.46 45.31 -32.97
C PHE A 4 -0.74 43.79 -32.78
N ALA A 5 -1.08 43.21 -31.63
CA ALA A 5 -1.92 43.59 -30.49
C ALA A 5 -3.42 43.68 -30.83
N HIS A 6 -4.17 42.62 -30.49
CA HIS A 6 -5.61 42.71 -30.25
C HIS A 6 -5.96 41.91 -28.99
N LYS A 7 -6.43 42.62 -27.96
CA LYS A 7 -7.23 42.06 -26.87
C LYS A 7 -8.67 42.07 -27.34
N LEU A 8 -9.45 41.06 -26.96
CA LEU A 8 -10.88 41.25 -26.77
C LEU A 8 -11.29 40.51 -25.48
N ALA A 9 -12.00 41.23 -24.61
CA ALA A 9 -12.62 40.70 -23.41
C ALA A 9 -13.88 41.52 -23.16
N LEU A 10 -15.04 40.86 -23.02
CA LEU A 10 -16.16 41.37 -22.23
C LEU A 10 -17.23 40.28 -22.01
N PHE A 11 -17.55 39.99 -20.73
CA PHE A 11 -18.89 39.81 -20.12
C PHE A 11 -19.94 38.87 -20.79
N ALA A 12 -20.88 38.22 -20.07
CA ALA A 12 -21.37 38.43 -18.70
C ALA A 12 -21.85 37.13 -17.99
N VAL A 13 -22.06 37.25 -16.67
CA VAL A 13 -22.77 36.33 -15.76
C VAL A 13 -24.27 36.77 -15.76
N PHE A 14 -25.32 35.97 -15.58
CA PHE A 14 -25.54 34.76 -14.76
C PHE A 14 -26.50 33.73 -15.42
N ALA A 15 -26.59 32.54 -14.83
CA ALA A 15 -27.72 31.62 -14.93
C ALA A 15 -28.25 31.27 -13.53
N THR A 16 -29.57 31.33 -13.35
CA THR A 16 -30.26 31.01 -12.08
C THR A 16 -30.63 29.52 -12.02
N ALA A 17 -30.28 28.85 -10.93
CA ALA A 17 -30.76 27.51 -10.61
C ALA A 17 -31.12 27.45 -9.12
N GLY A 18 -32.35 27.02 -8.81
CA GLY A 18 -32.88 27.03 -7.45
C GLY A 18 -32.33 25.90 -6.58
N ALA A 19 -32.13 26.17 -5.30
CA ALA A 19 -31.83 25.16 -4.28
C ALA A 19 -33.14 24.61 -3.67
N PRO A 20 -33.28 23.29 -3.48
CA PRO A 20 -34.33 22.73 -2.64
C PRO A 20 -33.96 22.92 -1.16
N ALA A 21 -34.91 23.40 -0.36
CA ALA A 21 -34.75 23.53 1.08
C ALA A 21 -34.82 22.17 1.77
N TYR A 22 -33.89 21.90 2.69
CA TYR A 22 -34.02 20.83 3.68
C TYR A 22 -34.29 21.41 5.06
N ALA A 23 -35.34 20.91 5.71
CA ALA A 23 -35.81 21.40 6.99
C ALA A 23 -35.02 20.79 8.16
N HIS A 24 -34.67 21.62 9.15
CA HIS A 24 -34.24 21.16 10.47
C HIS A 24 -35.47 20.96 11.38
N PRO A 25 -35.58 19.84 12.11
CA PRO A 25 -36.52 19.73 13.21
C PRO A 25 -35.97 20.45 14.46
N HIS A 26 -36.78 21.36 15.01
CA HIS A 26 -36.55 21.93 16.34
C HIS A 26 -37.03 20.95 17.43
N HIS A 27 -36.31 20.90 18.55
CA HIS A 27 -36.88 20.54 19.86
C HIS A 27 -36.53 21.64 20.89
N PRO A 28 -37.34 21.82 21.95
CA PRO A 28 -37.48 23.11 22.62
C PRO A 28 -36.53 23.34 23.80
N ALA A 29 -36.50 24.60 24.23
CA ALA A 29 -35.72 25.09 25.37
C ALA A 29 -36.23 24.60 26.73
N ALA A 30 -35.29 24.49 27.69
CA ALA A 30 -35.57 24.48 29.13
C ALA A 30 -35.00 25.76 29.76
N ALA A 31 -35.71 26.34 30.74
CA ALA A 31 -35.43 27.68 31.26
C ALA A 31 -34.87 27.69 32.70
N LYS A 32 -33.87 28.54 32.90
CA LYS A 32 -33.56 29.39 34.08
C LYS A 32 -34.07 28.96 35.48
N SER A 33 -33.14 28.78 36.42
CA SER A 33 -33.13 29.49 37.73
C SER A 33 -31.68 29.54 38.28
N HIS A 34 -31.13 30.73 38.54
CA HIS A 34 -30.94 31.41 39.85
C HIS A 34 -29.80 30.89 40.75
N GLY A 35 -28.91 31.81 41.17
CA GLY A 35 -27.84 31.56 42.15
C GLY A 35 -26.72 32.61 42.14
N GLN A 36 -26.89 33.75 42.81
CA GLN A 36 -25.87 34.81 42.93
C GLN A 36 -24.86 34.57 44.07
N ARG A 37 -23.59 34.99 43.86
CA ARG A 37 -22.73 35.84 44.73
C ARG A 37 -21.31 35.91 44.09
N GLN A 38 -20.67 37.07 43.85
CA GLN A 38 -20.11 38.07 44.79
C GLN A 38 -19.04 37.42 45.73
N THR A 39 -17.79 37.89 45.88
CA THR A 39 -17.15 39.21 45.64
C THR A 39 -15.60 39.17 45.45
N THR A 40 -15.08 40.11 44.65
CA THR A 40 -13.87 40.99 44.79
C THR A 40 -12.43 40.52 45.11
N HIS A 41 -11.50 41.38 44.63
CA HIS A 41 -10.07 41.57 44.95
C HIS A 41 -9.02 40.65 44.29
N ALA A 42 -7.77 41.10 44.06
CA ALA A 42 -7.24 42.34 43.48
C ALA A 42 -5.69 42.25 43.43
N ALA A 43 -5.10 42.62 42.29
CA ALA A 43 -3.72 43.09 42.08
C ALA A 43 -2.54 42.41 42.84
N LYS A 44 -1.56 41.91 42.05
CA LYS A 44 -0.30 42.68 41.88
C LYS A 44 0.48 42.26 40.62
N LYS A 45 1.09 43.27 39.98
CA LYS A 45 2.10 43.12 38.93
C LYS A 45 3.46 42.79 39.58
N THR A 46 4.28 42.00 38.89
CA THR A 46 5.70 42.31 38.74
C THR A 46 6.21 41.83 37.39
N GLU A 47 7.12 42.62 36.81
CA GLU A 47 7.57 42.54 35.42
C GLU A 47 9.10 42.57 35.43
N THR A 48 9.79 41.57 34.85
CA THR A 48 11.25 41.65 34.64
C THR A 48 11.71 40.86 33.41
N GLN A 49 11.89 41.61 32.33
CA GLN A 49 12.90 41.49 31.27
C GLN A 49 13.72 40.18 31.12
N LEU A 50 13.53 39.56 29.94
CA LEU A 50 14.57 39.34 28.92
C LEU A 50 16.05 39.45 29.38
N HIS A 51 16.79 38.34 29.27
CA HIS A 51 18.21 38.37 28.90
C HIS A 51 18.52 37.23 27.92
N HIS A 52 19.10 37.57 26.76
CA HIS A 52 19.65 36.59 25.83
C HIS A 52 20.89 35.93 26.44
N ARG A 53 21.10 34.62 26.20
CA ARG A 53 22.38 33.95 26.52
C ARG A 53 22.90 33.20 25.31
N HIS A 54 24.17 33.45 24.98
CA HIS A 54 24.81 33.03 23.73
C HIS A 54 25.08 31.52 23.65
N LYS A 55 25.15 31.02 22.40
CA LYS A 55 25.77 29.72 22.06
C LYS A 55 27.28 29.77 22.36
N PRO A 56 27.90 28.69 22.86
CA PRO A 56 29.35 28.52 22.83
C PRO A 56 29.83 28.15 21.40
N PRO A 57 31.02 28.60 20.97
CA PRO A 57 31.61 28.21 19.69
C PRO A 57 32.36 26.86 19.77
N MET A 58 32.48 26.17 18.63
CA MET A 58 33.38 25.02 18.48
C MET A 58 34.84 25.47 18.23
N PRO A 59 35.85 24.75 18.73
CA PRO A 59 37.23 24.93 18.30
C PRO A 59 37.47 24.33 16.91
N GLN A 60 38.24 25.04 16.07
CA GLN A 60 38.65 24.60 14.74
C GLN A 60 39.95 23.76 14.78
N GLN A 61 40.25 23.16 13.63
CA GLN A 61 41.37 22.24 13.40
C GLN A 61 42.71 22.97 13.38
N ASP A 62 43.69 22.48 14.14
CA ASP A 62 45.11 22.78 13.89
C ASP A 62 45.69 21.84 12.83
N ARG A 63 46.21 22.43 11.76
CA ARG A 63 47.04 21.75 10.76
C ARG A 63 48.50 21.90 11.14
N VAL A 64 49.21 20.79 11.39
CA VAL A 64 50.68 20.77 11.33
C VAL A 64 51.16 19.55 10.54
N ASN A 65 51.76 19.84 9.39
CA ASN A 65 52.75 19.00 8.69
C ASN A 65 54.07 19.79 8.79
N PRO A 66 55.27 19.17 8.81
CA PRO A 66 55.88 18.83 7.52
C PRO A 66 57.02 17.76 7.47
N VAL A 67 57.50 17.51 6.23
CA VAL A 67 58.82 16.98 5.79
C VAL A 67 59.15 15.47 5.89
N SER A 68 59.00 14.80 4.74
CA SER A 68 60.01 14.00 3.98
C SER A 68 60.93 12.97 4.66
N GLY A 69 60.84 11.71 4.20
CA GLY A 69 61.85 10.65 4.31
C GLY A 69 61.71 9.63 3.17
N ARG A 70 62.82 9.06 2.67
CA ARG A 70 62.88 8.33 1.37
C ARG A 70 62.68 6.80 1.45
N HIS A 71 62.20 6.25 0.32
CA HIS A 71 62.41 4.90 -0.26
C HIS A 71 62.83 3.71 0.62
N HIS A 72 62.14 2.57 0.46
CA HIS A 72 62.69 1.40 -0.27
C HIS A 72 61.60 0.36 -0.61
N LYS A 73 61.69 -0.25 -1.81
CA LYS A 73 61.10 -1.58 -2.13
C LYS A 73 62.14 -2.65 -1.75
N PRO A 74 61.75 -3.87 -1.36
CA PRO A 74 61.60 -4.93 -2.36
C PRO A 74 60.47 -5.96 -2.12
N ALA A 75 60.22 -6.76 -3.16
CA ALA A 75 59.60 -8.08 -3.15
C ALA A 75 60.41 -8.94 -4.15
N PRO A 76 60.21 -10.27 -4.31
CA PRO A 76 59.33 -11.18 -3.58
C PRO A 76 60.06 -12.45 -3.06
N SER A 77 59.35 -13.37 -2.40
CA SER A 77 59.69 -14.81 -2.39
C SER A 77 58.45 -15.67 -2.12
N ALA A 78 58.47 -16.92 -2.61
CA ALA A 78 57.27 -17.71 -2.86
C ALA A 78 57.22 -19.03 -2.07
N ARG A 79 55.99 -19.55 -1.92
CA ARG A 79 55.59 -20.96 -1.65
C ARG A 79 56.21 -21.68 -0.44
N THR A 80 55.33 -22.26 0.39
CA THR A 80 55.11 -23.73 0.40
C THR A 80 53.73 -24.04 1.03
N ILE A 81 53.20 -25.22 0.70
CA ILE A 81 51.81 -25.67 0.86
C ILE A 81 51.62 -26.40 2.21
N ALA A 82 50.48 -26.18 2.89
CA ALA A 82 49.97 -27.15 3.86
C ALA A 82 48.42 -27.11 4.01
N ARG A 83 47.78 -28.18 3.53
CA ARG A 83 46.50 -28.79 3.97
C ARG A 83 45.35 -27.90 4.46
N SER A 84 44.30 -27.85 3.63
CA SER A 84 42.91 -27.68 4.04
C SER A 84 42.38 -28.89 4.83
N THR A 85 41.57 -28.62 5.85
CA THR A 85 40.60 -29.56 6.44
C THR A 85 39.16 -29.09 6.12
N PRO A 86 38.16 -29.98 6.11
CA PRO A 86 36.86 -29.67 5.53
C PRO A 86 36.00 -28.82 6.46
N ILE A 87 35.42 -27.74 5.92
CA ILE A 87 34.26 -27.10 6.56
C ILE A 87 33.04 -27.93 6.15
N GLU A 88 32.30 -28.38 7.16
CA GLU A 88 31.12 -29.22 7.04
C GLU A 88 29.99 -28.45 6.34
N SER A 89 29.77 -28.77 5.06
CA SER A 89 28.72 -28.16 4.25
C SER A 89 27.36 -28.74 4.63
N THR A 90 26.59 -28.01 5.43
CA THR A 90 25.15 -28.24 5.58
C THR A 90 24.48 -28.16 4.21
N PRO A 91 23.67 -29.16 3.81
CA PRO A 91 22.98 -29.12 2.52
C PRO A 91 21.84 -28.10 2.58
N GLU A 92 21.98 -27.02 1.82
CA GLU A 92 20.87 -26.19 1.34
C GLU A 92 19.73 -27.09 0.84
N PRO A 93 18.49 -26.96 1.34
CA PRO A 93 17.37 -27.71 0.80
C PRO A 93 17.09 -27.22 -0.63
N ILE A 94 17.52 -28.01 -1.62
CA ILE A 94 17.15 -27.82 -3.02
C ILE A 94 15.63 -27.88 -3.11
N TYR A 95 14.98 -26.71 -3.14
CA TYR A 95 13.58 -26.58 -3.48
C TYR A 95 13.43 -26.96 -4.95
N THR A 96 13.21 -28.25 -5.18
CA THR A 96 12.81 -28.76 -6.48
C THR A 96 11.54 -28.04 -6.88
N HIS A 97 11.62 -27.19 -7.91
CA HIS A 97 10.47 -26.58 -8.55
C HIS A 97 9.61 -27.69 -9.19
N HIS A 98 8.77 -28.33 -8.38
CA HIS A 98 7.67 -29.11 -8.87
C HIS A 98 6.70 -28.14 -9.54
N ASN A 99 6.85 -28.07 -10.86
CA ASN A 99 5.99 -27.37 -11.80
C ASN A 99 4.62 -28.06 -11.83
N ARG A 100 3.93 -28.03 -10.68
CA ARG A 100 2.59 -28.55 -10.50
C ARG A 100 1.67 -27.66 -11.30
N LYS A 101 1.16 -28.19 -12.41
CA LYS A 101 0.08 -27.60 -13.20
C LYS A 101 -0.93 -26.99 -12.22
N LEU A 102 -0.99 -25.67 -12.17
CA LEU A 102 -2.02 -24.96 -11.43
C LEU A 102 -3.35 -25.43 -12.04
N HIS A 103 -4.15 -26.12 -11.25
CA HIS A 103 -5.50 -26.47 -11.67
C HIS A 103 -6.21 -25.17 -12.01
N HIS A 104 -6.78 -25.11 -13.20
CA HIS A 104 -7.41 -23.93 -13.76
C HIS A 104 -8.74 -23.69 -13.01
N THR A 105 -8.66 -23.20 -11.77
CA THR A 105 -9.82 -22.58 -11.11
C THR A 105 -10.29 -21.45 -12.01
N PRO A 106 -11.58 -21.40 -12.37
CA PRO A 106 -12.09 -20.34 -13.23
C PRO A 106 -11.79 -19.01 -12.54
N THR A 107 -11.04 -18.16 -13.23
CA THR A 107 -10.80 -16.78 -12.83
C THR A 107 -12.16 -16.14 -12.53
N PRO A 108 -12.36 -15.42 -11.41
CA PRO A 108 -13.53 -14.56 -11.32
C PRO A 108 -13.55 -13.68 -12.56
N GLU A 109 -14.68 -13.65 -13.27
CA GLU A 109 -14.79 -13.00 -14.58
C GLU A 109 -14.52 -11.50 -14.43
N VAL A 110 -13.25 -11.12 -14.58
CA VAL A 110 -12.83 -9.73 -14.76
C VAL A 110 -13.32 -9.37 -16.14
N ALA A 111 -14.57 -8.89 -16.18
CA ALA A 111 -15.31 -8.53 -17.38
C ALA A 111 -14.36 -7.80 -18.34
N THR A 112 -14.25 -8.32 -19.57
CA THR A 112 -13.28 -7.87 -20.56
C THR A 112 -13.41 -6.35 -20.70
N VAL A 113 -12.42 -5.60 -20.20
CA VAL A 113 -12.49 -4.14 -20.15
C VAL A 113 -12.41 -3.63 -21.58
N LYS A 114 -13.59 -3.46 -22.20
CA LYS A 114 -13.74 -2.86 -23.53
C LYS A 114 -12.99 -1.55 -23.52
N SER A 115 -12.01 -1.42 -24.42
CA SER A 115 -11.01 -0.35 -24.44
C SER A 115 -11.64 1.00 -24.09
N PRO A 116 -11.25 1.63 -22.97
CA PRO A 116 -11.91 2.84 -22.53
C PRO A 116 -11.57 3.98 -23.50
N VAL A 117 -12.60 4.75 -23.86
CA VAL A 117 -12.44 6.19 -24.12
C VAL A 117 -11.56 6.75 -22.98
N PHE A 118 -10.60 7.62 -23.28
CA PHE A 118 -9.70 8.23 -22.28
C PHE A 118 -10.48 9.10 -21.27
N MET A 119 -11.22 8.44 -20.37
CA MET A 119 -11.87 9.03 -19.23
C MET A 119 -10.79 9.27 -18.19
N VAL A 120 -10.44 10.54 -17.99
CA VAL A 120 -9.43 10.93 -17.01
C VAL A 120 -10.01 10.72 -15.62
N VAL A 121 -9.88 9.49 -15.12
CA VAL A 121 -10.23 9.17 -13.73
C VAL A 121 -9.33 10.05 -12.85
N PRO A 122 -9.92 10.88 -11.96
CA PRO A 122 -9.13 11.73 -11.07
C PRO A 122 -8.31 10.87 -10.10
N PRO A 123 -7.25 11.41 -9.49
CA PRO A 123 -6.48 10.66 -8.51
C PRO A 123 -7.35 10.18 -7.34
N MET A 124 -7.18 8.92 -6.94
CA MET A 124 -7.87 8.33 -5.80
C MET A 124 -7.21 8.83 -4.51
N LYS A 125 -7.69 9.94 -3.93
CA LYS A 125 -7.10 10.52 -2.73
C LYS A 125 -7.41 9.67 -1.49
N GLY A 126 -6.38 9.43 -0.68
CA GLY A 126 -6.55 8.89 0.67
C GLY A 126 -7.33 9.84 1.60
N SER A 127 -7.89 9.27 2.67
CA SER A 127 -8.69 9.99 3.66
C SER A 127 -8.57 9.34 5.05
N HIS A 128 -9.12 9.97 6.10
CA HIS A 128 -9.11 9.34 7.42
C HIS A 128 -10.09 8.16 7.49
N GLU A 129 -11.22 8.31 6.82
CA GLU A 129 -12.33 7.35 6.76
C GLU A 129 -11.94 6.07 6.02
N ILE A 130 -11.10 6.15 4.97
CA ILE A 130 -10.65 4.97 4.24
C ILE A 130 -9.67 4.13 5.09
N LEU A 131 -8.78 4.77 5.87
CA LEU A 131 -7.89 4.07 6.82
C LEU A 131 -8.68 3.34 7.92
N ILE A 132 -9.76 3.96 8.43
CA ILE A 132 -10.69 3.30 9.35
C ILE A 132 -11.40 2.13 8.66
N HIS A 133 -11.93 2.34 7.46
CA HIS A 133 -12.65 1.29 6.72
C HIS A 133 -11.76 0.07 6.43
N GLN A 134 -10.48 0.28 6.08
CA GLN A 134 -9.49 -0.78 5.88
C GLN A 134 -9.26 -1.63 7.13
N ASN A 135 -9.27 -1.01 8.32
CA ASN A 135 -9.16 -1.72 9.60
C ASN A 135 -10.45 -2.47 9.95
N LEU A 136 -11.61 -1.83 9.83
CA LEU A 136 -12.92 -2.48 10.02
C LEU A 136 -13.10 -3.70 9.11
N MET A 137 -12.63 -3.59 7.86
CA MET A 137 -12.62 -4.70 6.90
C MET A 137 -11.66 -5.82 7.31
N ALA A 138 -10.46 -5.48 7.79
CA ALA A 138 -9.50 -6.47 8.30
C ALA A 138 -10.04 -7.23 9.51
N ASP A 139 -10.66 -6.51 10.45
CA ASP A 139 -11.24 -7.07 11.67
C ASP A 139 -12.47 -7.94 11.34
N SER A 140 -13.31 -7.50 10.40
CA SER A 140 -14.43 -8.29 9.88
C SER A 140 -13.99 -9.55 9.12
N ASP A 141 -12.84 -9.53 8.44
CA ASP A 141 -12.26 -10.71 7.78
C ASP A 141 -11.46 -11.61 8.76
N GLY A 142 -11.42 -11.26 10.05
CA GLY A 142 -10.74 -12.01 11.12
C GLY A 142 -9.22 -11.97 11.03
N LEU A 143 -8.65 -10.89 10.51
CA LEU A 143 -7.22 -10.80 10.18
C LEU A 143 -6.40 -10.32 11.37
N THR A 144 -5.55 -11.19 11.89
CA THR A 144 -4.51 -10.81 12.86
C THR A 144 -3.48 -9.86 12.22
N ARG A 145 -2.99 -8.95 13.05
CA ARG A 145 -1.85 -8.07 12.74
C ARG A 145 -0.57 -8.80 13.12
N VAL A 146 0.38 -8.89 12.20
CA VAL A 146 1.65 -9.61 12.35
C VAL A 146 2.53 -8.85 13.34
N GLN A 147 2.80 -9.39 14.53
CA GLN A 147 3.53 -8.63 15.55
C GLN A 147 5.02 -8.52 15.20
N ASP A 148 5.63 -9.67 14.89
CA ASP A 148 7.08 -9.85 14.70
C ASP A 148 7.40 -10.82 13.54
N ASP A 149 8.67 -11.18 13.38
CA ASP A 149 9.12 -12.12 12.34
C ASP A 149 8.74 -13.58 12.63
N SER A 150 8.50 -13.97 13.88
CA SER A 150 8.03 -15.31 14.26
C SER A 150 6.56 -15.51 13.90
N ASP A 151 5.74 -14.48 14.07
CA ASP A 151 4.37 -14.42 13.56
C ASP A 151 4.34 -14.54 12.03
N LEU A 152 5.20 -13.77 11.36
CA LEU A 152 5.30 -13.80 9.90
C LEU A 152 5.68 -15.20 9.38
N ASP A 153 6.66 -15.86 10.01
CA ASP A 153 7.08 -17.20 9.63
C ASP A 153 6.01 -18.26 9.90
N ARG A 154 5.26 -18.13 11.00
CA ARG A 154 4.09 -18.98 11.29
C ARG A 154 3.00 -18.82 10.21
N MET A 155 2.72 -17.58 9.81
CA MET A 155 1.72 -17.26 8.78
C MET A 155 2.16 -17.66 7.36
N ARG A 156 3.47 -17.77 7.12
CA ARG A 156 4.03 -18.39 5.90
C ARG A 156 3.85 -19.91 5.92
N ALA A 157 4.11 -20.55 7.07
CA ALA A 157 3.99 -21.99 7.23
C ALA A 157 2.53 -22.48 7.13
N ASP A 158 1.57 -21.77 7.73
CA ASP A 158 0.13 -22.08 7.65
C ASP A 158 -0.53 -21.62 6.33
N ARG A 159 0.22 -20.91 5.47
CA ARG A 159 -0.22 -20.33 4.18
C ARG A 159 -1.32 -19.28 4.28
N SER A 160 -1.55 -18.71 5.46
CA SER A 160 -2.38 -17.51 5.63
C SER A 160 -1.69 -16.26 5.06
N LEU A 161 -0.38 -16.30 4.85
CA LEU A 161 0.40 -15.46 3.94
C LEU A 161 1.09 -16.34 2.88
N VAL A 162 1.11 -15.84 1.64
CA VAL A 162 1.78 -16.46 0.49
C VAL A 162 2.72 -15.48 -0.18
N ILE A 163 3.72 -15.98 -0.90
CA ILE A 163 4.67 -15.15 -1.64
C ILE A 163 3.94 -14.31 -2.69
N ILE A 164 4.43 -13.09 -2.93
CA ILE A 164 4.02 -12.28 -4.09
C ILE A 164 4.29 -13.10 -5.36
N PRO A 165 3.33 -13.22 -6.30
CA PRO A 165 3.56 -13.98 -7.51
C PRO A 165 4.58 -13.28 -8.41
N GLU A 166 5.65 -13.99 -8.77
CA GLU A 166 6.63 -13.52 -9.77
C GLU A 166 6.15 -13.90 -11.18
N ALA A 167 6.10 -12.92 -12.08
CA ALA A 167 5.63 -13.11 -13.46
C ALA A 167 6.22 -12.03 -14.38
N LEU A 168 6.18 -12.23 -15.69
CA LEU A 168 6.65 -11.22 -16.67
C LEU A 168 6.01 -9.83 -16.49
N GLY A 169 4.78 -9.79 -15.97
CA GLY A 169 4.04 -8.56 -15.66
C GLY A 169 4.16 -8.03 -14.23
N LEU A 170 4.89 -8.70 -13.33
CA LEU A 170 4.97 -8.33 -11.92
C LEU A 170 6.31 -8.67 -11.27
N GLN A 171 6.96 -7.66 -10.70
CA GLN A 171 8.19 -7.80 -9.91
C GLN A 171 8.03 -7.18 -8.52
N ALA A 172 8.76 -7.69 -7.53
CA ALA A 172 9.00 -6.97 -6.28
C ALA A 172 10.21 -6.04 -6.47
N ASP A 173 10.23 -4.88 -5.81
CA ASP A 173 11.42 -4.03 -5.73
C ASP A 173 12.56 -4.80 -5.04
N ASP A 174 13.78 -4.75 -5.59
CA ASP A 174 14.94 -5.43 -5.00
C ASP A 174 15.25 -4.98 -3.57
N ARG A 175 14.85 -3.75 -3.22
CA ARG A 175 15.00 -3.18 -1.88
C ARG A 175 13.91 -3.64 -0.91
N LEU A 176 12.83 -4.26 -1.38
CA LEU A 176 11.81 -4.90 -0.53
C LEU A 176 12.39 -6.21 0.03
N PRO A 177 12.67 -6.33 1.35
CA PRO A 177 13.33 -7.50 1.91
C PRO A 177 12.56 -8.79 1.62
N ALA A 178 13.28 -9.89 1.38
CA ALA A 178 12.67 -11.16 0.97
C ALA A 178 11.59 -11.66 1.96
N ASN A 179 11.80 -11.50 3.28
CA ASN A 179 10.81 -11.82 4.32
C ASN A 179 9.61 -10.85 4.40
N ARG A 180 9.53 -9.84 3.53
CA ARG A 180 8.39 -8.93 3.36
C ARG A 180 7.68 -9.11 2.02
N ARG A 181 8.17 -9.97 1.12
CA ARG A 181 7.55 -10.29 -0.19
C ARG A 181 6.38 -11.26 -0.07
N TYR A 182 5.51 -11.05 0.92
CA TYR A 182 4.37 -11.92 1.23
C TYR A 182 3.09 -11.08 1.41
N CYS A 183 1.95 -11.67 1.06
CA CYS A 183 0.63 -11.05 1.16
C CYS A 183 -0.46 -12.11 1.37
N ARG A 184 -1.72 -11.70 1.59
CA ARG A 184 -2.84 -12.64 1.71
C ARG A 184 -3.12 -13.36 0.38
N PRO A 185 -3.65 -14.61 0.39
CA PRO A 185 -3.90 -15.38 -0.84
C PRO A 185 -4.83 -14.71 -1.87
N TRP A 186 -5.77 -13.87 -1.43
CA TRP A 186 -6.63 -13.08 -2.34
C TRP A 186 -5.90 -11.84 -2.90
N THR A 187 -5.02 -11.22 -2.12
CA THR A 187 -4.11 -10.15 -2.58
C THR A 187 -3.17 -10.68 -3.66
N ALA A 188 -2.61 -11.89 -3.51
CA ALA A 188 -1.79 -12.54 -4.54
C ALA A 188 -2.58 -12.80 -5.85
N GLN A 189 -3.84 -13.23 -5.75
CA GLN A 189 -4.71 -13.42 -6.93
C GLN A 189 -5.05 -12.09 -7.61
N PHE A 190 -5.35 -11.05 -6.84
CA PHE A 190 -5.54 -9.68 -7.35
C PHE A 190 -4.31 -9.18 -8.11
N LEU A 191 -3.13 -9.31 -7.50
CA LEU A 191 -1.86 -8.93 -8.10
C LEU A 191 -1.62 -9.65 -9.44
N ALA A 192 -1.79 -10.98 -9.49
CA ALA A 192 -1.61 -11.76 -10.70
C ALA A 192 -2.59 -11.36 -11.82
N ALA A 193 -3.86 -11.11 -11.48
CA ALA A 193 -4.88 -10.67 -12.45
C ALA A 193 -4.59 -9.27 -13.01
N MET A 194 -4.28 -8.30 -12.13
CA MET A 194 -3.95 -6.92 -12.51
C MET A 194 -2.67 -6.84 -13.34
N ALA A 195 -1.61 -7.53 -12.91
CA ALA A 195 -0.35 -7.58 -13.62
C ALA A 195 -0.47 -8.19 -15.02
N ARG A 196 -1.24 -9.28 -15.16
CA ARG A 196 -1.53 -9.86 -16.48
C ARG A 196 -2.24 -8.87 -17.39
N ALA A 197 -3.32 -8.24 -16.90
CA ALA A 197 -4.09 -7.27 -17.69
C ALA A 197 -3.28 -6.01 -18.06
N HIS A 198 -2.35 -5.58 -17.20
CA HIS A 198 -1.41 -4.49 -17.49
C HIS A 198 -0.41 -4.90 -18.59
N TYR A 199 0.25 -6.05 -18.40
CA TYR A 199 1.29 -6.54 -19.28
C TYR A 199 0.78 -6.93 -20.67
N GLU A 200 -0.46 -7.42 -20.78
CA GLU A 200 -1.16 -7.65 -22.06
C GLU A 200 -1.32 -6.36 -22.90
N ARG A 201 -1.30 -5.17 -22.26
CA ARG A 201 -1.50 -3.87 -22.93
C ARG A 201 -0.22 -3.06 -23.11
N PHE A 202 0.70 -3.12 -22.16
CA PHE A 202 1.87 -2.22 -22.11
C PHE A 202 3.21 -2.96 -22.22
N HIS A 203 3.23 -4.29 -22.03
CA HIS A 203 4.44 -5.12 -22.00
C HIS A 203 5.53 -4.66 -20.99
N SER A 204 5.13 -3.84 -20.01
CA SER A 204 5.90 -3.36 -18.87
C SER A 204 5.44 -4.05 -17.58
N PRO A 205 6.37 -4.50 -16.71
CA PRO A 205 6.00 -5.08 -15.42
C PRO A 205 5.54 -4.00 -14.45
N LEU A 206 4.53 -4.32 -13.64
CA LEU A 206 4.23 -3.57 -12.42
C LEU A 206 5.25 -3.91 -11.33
N GLN A 207 5.59 -2.94 -10.48
CA GLN A 207 6.51 -3.15 -9.36
C GLN A 207 5.81 -3.00 -8.01
N VAL A 208 6.00 -3.97 -7.12
CA VAL A 208 5.55 -3.93 -5.72
C VAL A 208 6.67 -3.39 -4.83
N ASN A 209 6.47 -2.23 -4.20
CA ASN A 209 7.44 -1.60 -3.30
C ASN A 209 7.26 -2.02 -1.84
N SER A 210 6.05 -2.44 -1.45
CA SER A 210 5.72 -2.90 -0.09
C SER A 210 4.59 -3.94 -0.14
N ALA A 211 4.62 -4.89 0.78
CA ALA A 211 3.52 -5.81 1.05
C ALA A 211 3.38 -5.98 2.58
N VAL A 212 3.43 -7.19 3.13
CA VAL A 212 3.31 -7.39 4.58
C VAL A 212 4.41 -6.63 5.36
N ARG A 213 4.03 -6.05 6.50
CA ARG A 213 4.93 -5.47 7.51
C ARG A 213 4.60 -6.06 8.88
N THR A 214 5.56 -6.05 9.79
CA THR A 214 5.34 -6.40 11.21
C THR A 214 5.06 -5.15 12.04
N VAL A 215 4.39 -5.29 13.18
CA VAL A 215 4.16 -4.18 14.14
C VAL A 215 5.51 -3.58 14.55
N GLU A 216 6.50 -4.42 14.88
CA GLU A 216 7.86 -3.95 15.16
C GLU A 216 8.47 -3.12 14.01
N PHE A 217 8.30 -3.56 12.75
CA PHE A 217 8.82 -2.86 11.58
C PHE A 217 8.11 -1.52 11.38
N GLN A 218 6.79 -1.48 11.57
CA GLN A 218 6.01 -0.25 11.45
C GLN A 218 6.37 0.74 12.58
N GLN A 219 6.59 0.27 13.81
CA GLN A 219 7.14 1.08 14.91
C GLN A 219 8.56 1.59 14.63
N LYS A 220 9.41 0.80 13.96
CA LYS A 220 10.74 1.22 13.47
C LYS A 220 10.60 2.32 12.39
N LEU A 221 9.67 2.16 11.45
CA LEU A 221 9.39 3.11 10.36
C LEU A 221 8.83 4.45 10.86
N LEU A 222 7.91 4.45 11.83
CA LEU A 222 7.32 5.65 12.43
C LEU A 222 8.36 6.62 13.02
N ARG A 223 9.53 6.12 13.46
CA ARG A 223 10.62 6.96 13.99
C ARG A 223 11.40 7.73 12.93
N ILE A 224 11.29 7.33 11.65
CA ILE A 224 12.06 7.91 10.53
C ILE A 224 11.16 8.47 9.41
N ASN A 225 9.88 8.12 9.40
CA ASN A 225 8.89 8.58 8.41
C ASN A 225 7.63 9.08 9.13
N GLY A 226 7.49 10.39 9.26
CA GLY A 226 6.32 11.03 9.88
C GLY A 226 4.99 10.84 9.13
N ASN A 227 5.02 10.32 7.90
CA ASN A 227 3.83 9.98 7.12
C ASN A 227 3.41 8.52 7.29
N ALA A 228 4.18 7.70 8.00
CA ALA A 228 3.80 6.30 8.21
C ALA A 228 2.53 6.21 9.05
N ALA A 229 1.55 5.43 8.60
CA ALA A 229 0.38 5.09 9.41
C ALA A 229 0.79 4.47 10.76
N PRO A 230 0.00 4.64 11.84
CA PRO A 230 0.34 4.08 13.14
C PRO A 230 0.44 2.54 13.10
N ALA A 231 1.07 1.97 14.13
CA ALA A 231 1.17 0.51 14.26
C ALA A 231 -0.07 -0.12 14.93
N GLU A 232 -0.90 0.71 15.56
CA GLU A 232 -2.01 0.34 16.45
C GLU A 232 -3.16 1.35 16.29
N GLY A 233 -4.36 1.00 16.80
CA GLY A 233 -5.56 1.83 16.72
C GLY A 233 -6.31 1.73 15.40
N ASP A 234 -7.42 2.48 15.29
CA ASP A 234 -8.41 2.35 14.20
C ASP A 234 -7.86 2.74 12.81
N THR A 235 -6.71 3.41 12.75
CA THR A 235 -5.99 3.75 11.51
C THR A 235 -4.66 3.02 11.37
N ALA A 236 -4.47 1.89 12.08
CA ALA A 236 -3.27 1.08 11.97
C ALA A 236 -2.98 0.66 10.52
N SER A 237 -1.70 0.59 10.15
CA SER A 237 -1.30 0.27 8.78
C SER A 237 -1.87 -1.08 8.30
N PRO A 238 -2.62 -1.14 7.17
CA PRO A 238 -3.19 -2.40 6.68
C PRO A 238 -2.13 -3.37 6.13
N HIS A 239 -0.88 -2.94 5.95
CA HIS A 239 0.23 -3.86 5.68
C HIS A 239 0.48 -4.84 6.83
N LEU A 240 0.08 -4.46 8.07
CA LEU A 240 0.22 -5.32 9.24
C LEU A 240 -0.62 -6.59 9.16
N THR A 241 -1.67 -6.63 8.34
CA THR A 241 -2.49 -7.84 8.13
C THR A 241 -2.11 -8.58 6.84
N GLY A 242 -1.14 -8.07 6.07
CA GLY A 242 -0.74 -8.58 4.76
C GLY A 242 -1.79 -8.41 3.66
N GLN A 243 -2.89 -7.69 3.92
CA GLN A 243 -3.94 -7.42 2.92
C GLN A 243 -3.53 -6.35 1.90
N ALA A 244 -2.62 -5.46 2.30
CA ALA A 244 -2.24 -4.26 1.56
C ALA A 244 -0.88 -4.34 0.86
N VAL A 245 -0.78 -3.68 -0.29
CA VAL A 245 0.38 -3.62 -1.17
C VAL A 245 0.57 -2.23 -1.77
N ASP A 246 1.83 -1.81 -1.97
CA ASP A 246 2.17 -0.54 -2.62
C ASP A 246 2.70 -0.82 -4.04
N ILE A 247 1.95 -0.39 -5.06
CA ILE A 247 2.37 -0.49 -6.47
C ILE A 247 3.06 0.79 -6.91
N ALA A 248 4.30 0.72 -7.39
CA ALA A 248 5.04 1.90 -7.83
C ALA A 248 4.33 2.64 -8.98
N LYS A 249 4.26 3.97 -8.89
CA LYS A 249 3.93 4.86 -10.03
C LYS A 249 5.18 5.33 -10.76
N HIS A 250 6.36 5.22 -10.15
CA HIS A 250 7.62 5.42 -10.85
C HIS A 250 7.82 4.32 -11.90
N GLY A 251 8.26 4.70 -13.10
CA GLY A 251 8.33 3.80 -14.26
C GLY A 251 7.06 3.75 -15.10
N LEU A 252 5.89 4.10 -14.55
CA LEU A 252 4.63 4.14 -15.30
C LEU A 252 4.47 5.48 -16.05
N SER A 253 4.07 5.40 -17.32
CA SER A 253 3.63 6.57 -18.09
C SER A 253 2.29 7.13 -17.56
N ALA A 254 1.95 8.36 -17.96
CA ALA A 254 0.65 8.95 -17.65
C ALA A 254 -0.53 8.09 -18.17
N THR A 255 -0.34 7.37 -19.28
CA THR A 255 -1.34 6.44 -19.84
C THR A 255 -1.49 5.19 -19.00
N GLU A 256 -0.39 4.61 -18.50
CA GLU A 256 -0.43 3.47 -17.57
C GLU A 256 -1.08 3.87 -16.24
N ILE A 257 -0.75 5.05 -15.70
CA ILE A 257 -1.40 5.59 -14.49
C ILE A 257 -2.92 5.78 -14.71
N ALA A 258 -3.33 6.33 -15.85
CA ALA A 258 -4.75 6.49 -16.18
C ALA A 258 -5.46 5.12 -16.35
N TRP A 259 -4.79 4.14 -16.96
CA TRP A 259 -5.30 2.77 -17.09
C TRP A 259 -5.43 2.09 -15.72
N MET A 260 -4.44 2.23 -14.83
CA MET A 260 -4.48 1.69 -13.47
C MET A 260 -5.69 2.24 -12.71
N ARG A 261 -5.95 3.55 -12.77
CA ARG A 261 -7.17 4.12 -12.16
C ARG A 261 -8.45 3.55 -12.76
N GLY A 262 -8.51 3.39 -14.09
CA GLY A 262 -9.65 2.78 -14.79
C GLY A 262 -9.87 1.30 -14.45
N TYR A 263 -8.81 0.55 -14.16
CA TYR A 263 -8.86 -0.84 -13.72
C TYR A 263 -9.29 -0.95 -12.24
N LEU A 264 -8.80 -0.06 -11.38
CA LEU A 264 -9.03 -0.10 -9.94
C LEU A 264 -10.40 0.46 -9.53
N LEU A 265 -10.89 1.53 -10.18
CA LEU A 265 -12.14 2.20 -9.80
C LEU A 265 -13.37 1.26 -9.72
N PRO A 266 -13.63 0.34 -10.68
CA PRO A 266 -14.74 -0.61 -10.57
C PRO A 266 -14.61 -1.57 -9.38
N LEU A 267 -13.38 -1.91 -8.97
CA LEU A 267 -13.13 -2.79 -7.83
C LEU A 267 -13.36 -2.07 -6.49
N VAL A 268 -13.03 -0.77 -6.43
CA VAL A 268 -13.39 0.12 -5.31
C VAL A 268 -14.92 0.26 -5.20
N GLN A 269 -15.60 0.52 -6.33
CA GLN A 269 -17.07 0.61 -6.38
C GLN A 269 -17.78 -0.70 -5.97
N GLN A 270 -17.13 -1.85 -6.19
CA GLN A 270 -17.62 -3.16 -5.73
C GLN A 270 -17.25 -3.49 -4.27
N GLY A 271 -16.57 -2.59 -3.56
CA GLY A 271 -16.09 -2.79 -2.19
C GLY A 271 -15.11 -3.96 -2.04
N LYS A 272 -14.38 -4.31 -3.11
CA LYS A 272 -13.41 -5.42 -3.16
C LYS A 272 -12.00 -5.00 -2.76
N ILE A 273 -11.67 -3.73 -3.01
CA ILE A 273 -10.42 -3.09 -2.63
C ILE A 273 -10.71 -1.67 -2.15
N ASP A 274 -9.79 -1.09 -1.40
CA ASP A 274 -9.63 0.36 -1.28
C ASP A 274 -8.29 0.79 -1.87
N VAL A 275 -8.23 2.00 -2.41
CA VAL A 275 -7.02 2.54 -3.04
C VAL A 275 -6.77 3.99 -2.65
N GLU A 276 -5.53 4.26 -2.27
CA GLU A 276 -5.02 5.59 -1.98
C GLU A 276 -3.79 5.85 -2.86
N GLU A 277 -3.86 6.87 -3.71
CA GLU A 277 -2.69 7.38 -4.41
C GLU A 277 -1.89 8.26 -3.47
N GLU A 278 -0.86 7.70 -2.86
CA GLU A 278 0.14 8.50 -2.18
C GLU A 278 0.89 9.37 -3.21
N PHE A 279 1.02 10.65 -2.88
CA PHE A 279 1.70 11.65 -3.72
C PHE A 279 3.14 11.91 -3.27
N GLN A 280 3.46 11.64 -2.01
CA GLN A 280 4.80 11.81 -1.45
C GLN A 280 5.64 10.53 -1.64
N GLN A 281 5.06 9.36 -1.34
CA GLN A 281 5.53 8.08 -1.88
C GLN A 281 4.76 7.82 -3.15
N ALA A 282 5.38 7.93 -4.33
CA ALA A 282 4.64 7.83 -5.60
C ALA A 282 4.21 6.37 -5.90
N CYS A 283 3.10 5.94 -5.28
CA CYS A 283 2.51 4.61 -5.43
C CYS A 283 0.98 4.65 -5.47
N PHE A 284 0.38 3.50 -5.79
CA PHE A 284 -0.98 3.15 -5.39
C PHE A 284 -0.85 2.27 -4.14
N HIS A 285 -1.27 2.77 -2.99
CA HIS A 285 -1.50 1.97 -1.79
C HIS A 285 -2.84 1.26 -1.95
N ILE A 286 -2.86 -0.06 -1.94
CA ILE A 286 -4.06 -0.87 -2.25
C ILE A 286 -4.29 -1.87 -1.13
N SER A 287 -5.41 -1.73 -0.40
CA SER A 287 -5.93 -2.77 0.50
C SER A 287 -6.87 -3.69 -0.28
N VAL A 288 -6.58 -5.01 -0.29
CA VAL A 288 -7.42 -6.01 -0.97
C VAL A 288 -8.18 -6.84 0.05
N TYR A 289 -9.50 -6.93 -0.09
CA TYR A 289 -10.37 -7.63 0.87
C TYR A 289 -10.63 -9.08 0.46
N ARG A 290 -10.97 -9.95 1.43
CA ARG A 290 -11.23 -11.38 1.16
C ARG A 290 -12.30 -11.58 0.08
N ARG A 291 -13.30 -10.68 0.03
CA ARG A 291 -14.38 -10.66 -0.98
C ARG A 291 -13.94 -10.31 -2.41
N TYR A 292 -12.66 -10.02 -2.66
CA TYR A 292 -12.11 -9.94 -4.01
C TYR A 292 -12.24 -11.28 -4.74
N VAL A 293 -11.95 -12.39 -4.04
CA VAL A 293 -12.20 -13.75 -4.55
C VAL A 293 -13.63 -14.16 -4.21
N PRO A 294 -14.34 -14.87 -5.11
CA PRO A 294 -15.65 -15.42 -4.80
C PRO A 294 -15.51 -16.47 -3.68
N ALA A 295 -16.53 -16.56 -2.83
CA ALA A 295 -16.60 -17.62 -1.82
C ALA A 295 -16.55 -19.00 -2.52
N PRO A 296 -15.87 -20.01 -1.95
CA PRO A 296 -15.90 -21.36 -2.49
C PRO A 296 -17.34 -21.85 -2.59
N VAL A 297 -17.78 -22.21 -3.81
CA VAL A 297 -19.12 -22.77 -4.02
C VAL A 297 -19.22 -24.06 -3.20
N ALA A 298 -20.25 -24.17 -2.35
CA ALA A 298 -20.42 -25.33 -1.52
C ALA A 298 -20.62 -26.59 -2.40
N PRO A 299 -20.08 -27.77 -2.04
CA PRO A 299 -20.16 -28.97 -2.89
C PRO A 299 -21.58 -29.47 -3.23
N ARG A 300 -22.63 -28.88 -2.66
CA ARG A 300 -24.03 -29.27 -2.88
C ARG A 300 -24.60 -28.81 -4.22
N ASP A 301 -24.14 -27.70 -4.78
CA ASP A 301 -24.74 -27.13 -6.00
C ASP A 301 -24.26 -27.87 -7.26
N ILE A 302 -23.01 -28.33 -7.28
CA ILE A 302 -22.44 -29.12 -8.40
C ILE A 302 -23.26 -30.40 -8.65
N ALA A 303 -23.78 -31.02 -7.58
CA ALA A 303 -24.58 -32.25 -7.67
C ALA A 303 -25.97 -32.03 -8.31
N GLN A 304 -26.52 -30.82 -8.27
CA GLN A 304 -27.83 -30.52 -8.89
C GLN A 304 -27.69 -30.30 -10.40
N THR A 305 -26.66 -29.59 -10.85
CA THR A 305 -26.43 -29.30 -12.28
C THR A 305 -26.28 -30.58 -13.11
N HIS A 306 -25.58 -31.59 -12.58
CA HIS A 306 -25.41 -32.88 -13.28
C HIS A 306 -26.68 -33.74 -13.35
N ARG A 307 -27.61 -33.64 -12.37
CA ARG A 307 -28.91 -34.35 -12.44
C ARG A 307 -29.86 -33.72 -13.46
N GLY A 308 -29.80 -32.39 -13.65
CA GLY A 308 -30.55 -31.71 -14.70
C GLY A 308 -30.17 -32.21 -16.10
N ALA A 309 -28.87 -32.22 -16.40
CA ALA A 309 -28.35 -32.64 -17.71
C ALA A 309 -28.71 -34.10 -18.07
N ALA A 310 -28.64 -35.03 -17.12
CA ALA A 310 -29.01 -36.43 -17.34
C ALA A 310 -30.50 -36.61 -17.68
N THR A 311 -31.38 -35.81 -17.07
CA THR A 311 -32.83 -35.87 -17.32
C THR A 311 -33.20 -35.35 -18.71
N VAL A 312 -32.54 -34.30 -19.18
CA VAL A 312 -32.78 -33.73 -20.53
C VAL A 312 -32.31 -34.68 -21.64
N LEU A 313 -31.17 -35.35 -21.46
CA LEU A 313 -30.67 -36.32 -22.45
C LEU A 313 -31.59 -37.55 -22.58
N ALA A 314 -32.17 -38.02 -21.47
CA ALA A 314 -33.12 -39.14 -21.48
C ALA A 314 -34.47 -38.80 -22.15
N ALA A 315 -34.87 -37.53 -22.18
CA ALA A 315 -36.09 -37.07 -22.86
C ALA A 315 -35.90 -36.91 -24.38
N ALA A 316 -34.67 -36.78 -24.87
CA ALA A 316 -34.34 -36.61 -26.29
C ALA A 316 -34.09 -37.94 -27.05
N MET A 317 -34.29 -39.09 -26.39
CA MET A 317 -34.06 -40.43 -26.95
C MET A 317 -35.34 -41.30 -26.93
N ARG A 318 -36.51 -40.69 -27.07
CA ARG A 318 -37.82 -41.35 -27.20
C ARG A 318 -38.61 -40.75 -28.36
#